data_AF-D1AGC2-F1
#
_entry.id   AF-D1AGC2-F1
#
_cell.length_a   1.000
_cell.length_b   1.000
_cell.length_c   1.000
_cell.angle_alpha   90.00
_cell.angle_beta   90.00
_cell.angle_gamma   90.00
#
_symmetry.space_group_name_H-M   'P 1'
#
loop_
_entity.id
_entity.type
_entity.pdbx_description
1 polymer ?
#
loop_
_entity_poly.entity_id
_entity_poly.type
_entity_poly.pdbx_seq_one_letter_code
_entity_poly.pdbx_strand_id
1 'polypeptide(L)'
;MIKKLFTLFVFLSFCGSTGFGADQCYKNKYSYKDSLVQQYVDDYRALLPLYTEAINEKNTEKIYNFTDSAQKLGERGLIISEILVDSDEARKFSEEMSEIAECFFNTAIDISNR
;
A
#
# COMPACT_ATOMS: atom_id res chain seq x y z
N MET A 1 22.79 -14.34 -14.49
CA MET A 1 22.01 -13.87 -13.32
C MET A 1 21.79 -12.35 -13.38
N ILE A 2 21.15 -11.83 -14.45
CA ILE A 2 20.99 -10.37 -14.67
C ILE A 2 19.55 -9.87 -14.46
N LYS A 3 18.58 -10.78 -14.23
CA LYS A 3 17.16 -10.41 -14.11
C LYS A 3 16.72 -9.87 -12.74
N LYS A 4 17.54 -9.99 -11.69
CA LYS A 4 17.17 -9.52 -10.34
C LYS A 4 17.58 -8.07 -10.05
N LEU A 5 18.39 -7.45 -10.91
CA LEU A 5 18.88 -6.07 -10.69
C LEU A 5 17.96 -5.01 -11.29
N PHE A 6 17.14 -5.36 -12.29
CA PHE A 6 16.30 -4.41 -13.00
C PHE A 6 15.04 -4.01 -12.22
N THR A 7 14.52 -4.90 -11.36
CA THR A 7 13.35 -4.61 -10.53
C THR A 7 13.65 -3.60 -9.41
N LEU A 8 14.93 -3.48 -9.01
CA LEU A 8 15.36 -2.52 -7.99
C LEU A 8 15.59 -1.11 -8.59
N PHE A 9 15.86 -1.01 -9.90
CA PHE A 9 16.27 0.24 -10.54
C PHE A 9 15.10 1.10 -11.03
N VAL A 10 13.90 0.54 -11.14
CA VAL A 10 12.68 1.33 -11.45
C VAL A 10 12.18 2.10 -10.21
N PHE A 11 12.56 1.68 -9.00
CA PHE A 11 12.18 2.32 -7.73
C PHE A 11 12.97 3.60 -7.39
N LEU A 12 14.08 3.87 -8.06
CA LEU A 12 15.01 4.95 -7.67
C LEU A 12 14.76 6.29 -8.38
N SER A 13 13.74 6.41 -9.23
CA SER A 13 13.53 7.60 -10.08
C SER A 13 12.49 8.60 -9.57
N PHE A 14 11.79 8.35 -8.46
CA PHE A 14 10.83 9.29 -7.89
C PHE A 14 11.33 9.83 -6.54
N CYS A 15 12.52 10.44 -6.59
CA CYS A 15 12.99 11.31 -5.53
C CYS A 15 12.50 12.74 -5.85
N GLY A 16 11.60 13.27 -5.03
CA GLY A 16 11.35 14.71 -4.97
C GLY A 16 9.90 15.11 -4.73
N SER A 17 9.49 15.17 -3.45
CA SER A 17 8.86 16.36 -2.86
C SER A 17 8.30 16.03 -1.47
N THR A 18 9.00 16.54 -0.46
CA THR A 18 8.50 17.09 0.80
C THR A 18 6.98 17.02 1.04
N GLY A 19 6.59 16.27 2.08
CA GLY A 19 5.34 16.50 2.80
C GLY A 19 4.10 15.83 2.22
N PHE A 20 4.14 14.52 1.97
CA PHE A 20 2.91 13.74 1.92
C PHE A 20 2.29 13.83 3.33
N GLY A 21 1.25 14.65 3.48
CA GLY A 21 0.60 14.83 4.77
C GLY A 21 0.17 13.45 5.27
N ALA A 22 0.71 13.02 6.42
CA ALA A 22 0.40 11.71 7.00
C ALA A 22 -1.11 11.44 7.06
N ASP A 23 -1.92 12.49 7.20
CA ASP A 23 -3.38 12.47 7.18
C ASP A 23 -4.03 11.95 5.87
N GLN A 24 -3.35 12.09 4.72
CA GLN A 24 -3.85 11.57 3.43
C GLN A 24 -3.65 10.05 3.28
N CYS A 25 -2.67 9.49 4.00
CA CYS A 25 -2.43 8.04 3.97
C CYS A 25 -3.54 7.24 4.66
N TYR A 26 -4.30 7.85 5.58
CA TYR A 26 -5.35 7.18 6.35
C TYR A 26 -6.77 7.43 5.84
N LYS A 27 -6.94 8.16 4.73
CA LYS A 27 -8.27 8.54 4.21
C LYS A 27 -8.47 8.05 2.79
N ASN A 28 -9.61 7.42 2.54
CA ASN A 28 -9.98 7.05 1.19
C ASN A 28 -10.15 8.29 0.31
N LYS A 29 -9.59 8.22 -0.89
CA LYS A 29 -9.72 9.24 -1.92
C LYS A 29 -11.00 9.07 -2.71
N TYR A 30 -11.42 7.82 -2.91
CA TYR A 30 -12.61 7.46 -3.66
C TYR A 30 -13.58 6.64 -2.80
N SER A 31 -14.83 6.59 -3.25
CA SER A 31 -15.82 5.64 -2.76
C SER A 31 -16.19 4.70 -3.91
N TYR A 32 -16.18 3.41 -3.63
CA TYR A 32 -16.50 2.37 -4.60
C TYR A 32 -17.96 1.94 -4.47
N LYS A 33 -18.59 1.60 -5.60
CA LYS A 33 -19.98 1.13 -5.61
C LYS A 33 -20.09 -0.25 -4.98
N ASP A 34 -19.11 -1.10 -5.26
CA ASP A 34 -19.03 -2.44 -4.70
C ASP A 34 -18.40 -2.40 -3.30
N SER A 35 -19.11 -2.97 -2.33
CA SER A 35 -18.69 -2.98 -0.93
C SER A 35 -17.42 -3.80 -0.68
N LEU A 36 -17.15 -4.83 -1.48
CA LEU A 36 -15.94 -5.64 -1.34
C LEU A 36 -14.71 -4.88 -1.82
N VAL A 37 -14.84 -4.09 -2.89
CA VAL A 37 -13.78 -3.19 -3.35
C VAL A 37 -13.51 -2.11 -2.31
N GLN A 38 -14.57 -1.50 -1.76
CA GLN A 38 -14.43 -0.51 -0.70
C GLN A 38 -13.72 -1.10 0.52
N GLN A 39 -14.19 -2.26 1.00
CA GLN A 39 -13.60 -2.94 2.15
C GLN A 39 -12.14 -3.33 1.90
N TYR A 40 -11.79 -3.74 0.68
CA TYR A 40 -10.41 -4.08 0.35
C TYR A 40 -9.46 -2.88 0.48
N VAL A 41 -9.88 -1.71 -0.01
CA VAL A 41 -9.10 -0.47 0.15
C VAL A 41 -9.00 -0.06 1.62
N ASP A 42 -10.11 -0.14 2.36
CA ASP A 42 -10.15 0.16 3.79
C ASP A 42 -9.18 -0.75 4.58
N ASP A 43 -9.19 -2.05 4.28
CA ASP A 43 -8.33 -3.05 4.93
C ASP A 43 -6.85 -2.75 4.65
N TYR A 44 -6.49 -2.38 3.43
CA TYR A 44 -5.12 -2.00 3.09
C TYR A 44 -4.66 -0.73 3.83
N ARG A 45 -5.53 0.26 3.97
CA ARG A 45 -5.22 1.46 4.76
C ARG A 45 -5.11 1.15 6.26
N ALA A 46 -5.90 0.22 6.77
CA ALA A 46 -5.82 -0.22 8.16
C ALA A 46 -4.48 -0.93 8.49
N LEU A 47 -3.75 -1.43 7.48
CA LEU A 47 -2.42 -2.00 7.66
C LEU A 47 -1.31 -0.94 7.82
N LEU A 48 -1.49 0.29 7.32
CA LEU A 48 -0.49 1.36 7.45
C LEU A 48 -0.09 1.68 8.89
N PRO A 49 -1.01 1.88 9.86
CA PRO A 49 -0.63 2.13 11.25
C PRO A 49 0.08 0.93 11.88
N LEU A 50 -0.35 -0.30 11.56
CA LEU A 50 0.29 -1.53 12.05
C LEU A 50 1.72 -1.66 11.55
N TYR A 51 1.96 -1.37 10.27
CA TYR A 51 3.30 -1.34 9.69
C TYR A 51 4.17 -0.25 10.33
N THR A 52 3.61 0.95 10.48
CA THR A 52 4.31 2.09 11.10
C THR A 52 4.75 1.75 12.52
N GLU A 53 3.88 1.16 13.33
CA GLU A 53 4.18 0.71 14.68
C GLU A 53 5.26 -0.39 14.68
N ALA A 54 5.09 -1.42 13.86
CA ALA A 54 6.02 -2.54 13.76
C ALA A 54 7.45 -2.11 13.41
N ILE A 55 7.60 -1.20 12.44
CA ILE A 55 8.90 -0.69 11.99
C ILE A 55 9.51 0.28 13.02
N ASN A 56 8.71 1.16 13.64
CA ASN A 56 9.21 2.06 14.68
C ASN A 56 9.74 1.31 15.90
N GLU A 57 9.05 0.26 16.33
CA GLU A 57 9.47 -0.56 17.47
C GLU A 57 10.59 -1.55 17.13
N LYS A 58 10.91 -1.71 15.83
CA LYS A 58 11.80 -2.78 15.33
C LYS A 58 11.34 -4.16 15.82
N ASN A 59 10.04 -4.35 15.99
CA ASN A 59 9.45 -5.54 16.56
C ASN A 59 9.22 -6.58 15.46
N THR A 60 10.07 -7.61 15.43
CA THR A 60 10.02 -8.63 14.39
C THR A 60 8.71 -9.43 14.37
N GLU A 61 8.10 -9.68 15.53
CA GLU A 61 6.80 -10.36 15.61
C GLU A 61 5.70 -9.51 14.96
N LYS A 62 5.66 -8.21 15.25
CA LYS A 62 4.70 -7.29 14.61
C LYS A 62 4.93 -7.19 13.10
N ILE A 63 6.19 -7.20 12.65
CA ILE A 63 6.53 -7.21 11.21
C ILE A 63 6.02 -8.50 10.53
N TYR A 64 6.19 -9.66 11.19
CA TYR A 64 5.65 -10.93 10.67
C TYR A 64 4.12 -10.91 10.60
N ASN A 65 3.44 -10.45 11.65
CA ASN A 65 1.98 -10.36 11.68
C ASN A 65 1.42 -9.40 10.62
N PHE A 66 2.09 -8.26 10.41
CA PHE A 66 1.78 -7.35 9.30
C PHE A 66 1.94 -8.05 7.94
N THR A 67 3.06 -8.76 7.73
CA THR A 67 3.34 -9.43 6.46
C THR A 67 2.32 -10.53 6.16
N ASP A 68 1.93 -11.33 7.15
CA ASP A 68 0.87 -12.34 7.03
C ASP A 68 -0.48 -11.70 6.69
N SER A 69 -0.83 -10.59 7.35
CA SER A 69 -2.07 -9.85 7.07
C SER A 69 -2.09 -9.27 5.65
N ALA A 70 -0.97 -8.69 5.21
CA ALA A 70 -0.80 -8.16 3.86
C ALA A 70 -0.89 -9.27 2.80
N GLN A 71 -0.33 -10.45 3.08
CA GLN A 71 -0.42 -11.60 2.18
C GLN A 71 -1.88 -12.06 2.01
N LYS A 72 -2.62 -12.22 3.11
CA LYS A 72 -4.04 -12.59 3.08
C LYS A 72 -4.90 -11.58 2.33
N LEU A 73 -4.59 -10.29 2.45
CA LEU A 73 -5.24 -9.26 1.62
C LEU A 73 -4.84 -9.39 0.15
N GLY A 74 -3.57 -9.62 -0.16
CA GLY A 74 -3.11 -9.83 -1.53
C GLY A 74 -3.81 -10.99 -2.25
N GLU A 75 -4.14 -12.07 -1.53
CA GLU A 75 -4.91 -13.20 -2.05
C GLU A 75 -6.35 -12.81 -2.48
N ARG A 76 -6.95 -11.81 -1.82
CA ARG A 76 -8.27 -11.26 -2.21
C ARG A 76 -8.17 -10.39 -3.47
N GLY A 77 -6.98 -9.96 -3.88
CA GLY A 77 -6.78 -9.07 -5.02
C GLY A 77 -7.32 -9.63 -6.35
N LEU A 78 -7.29 -10.96 -6.53
CA LEU A 78 -7.87 -11.61 -7.71
C LEU A 78 -9.39 -11.41 -7.77
N ILE A 79 -10.09 -11.60 -6.66
CA ILE A 79 -11.54 -11.39 -6.54
C ILE A 79 -11.88 -9.92 -6.85
N ILE A 80 -11.10 -8.99 -6.33
CA ILE A 80 -11.30 -7.55 -6.60
C ILE A 80 -11.09 -7.22 -8.07
N SER A 81 -10.11 -7.83 -8.73
CA SER A 81 -9.87 -7.61 -10.16
C SER A 81 -11.01 -8.13 -11.04
N GLU A 82 -11.72 -9.18 -10.62
CA GLU A 82 -12.91 -9.70 -11.32
C GLU A 82 -14.14 -8.79 -11.16
N ILE A 83 -14.23 -8.04 -10.05
CA ILE A 83 -15.30 -7.07 -9.78
C ILE A 83 -15.08 -5.78 -10.56
N LEU A 84 -13.83 -5.33 -10.69
CA LEU A 84 -13.44 -4.09 -11.37
C LEU A 84 -13.47 -4.22 -12.91
N VAL A 85 -14.64 -4.53 -13.45
CA VAL A 85 -14.88 -4.63 -14.91
C VAL A 85 -15.07 -3.27 -15.59
N ASP A 86 -15.45 -2.24 -14.83
CA ASP A 86 -15.59 -0.86 -15.30
C ASP A 86 -14.23 -0.16 -15.34
N SER A 87 -13.91 0.47 -16.48
CA SER A 87 -12.59 1.06 -16.70
C SER A 87 -12.32 2.31 -15.85
N ASP A 88 -13.35 3.04 -15.42
CA ASP A 88 -13.18 4.21 -14.56
C ASP A 88 -12.99 3.80 -13.09
N GLU A 89 -13.77 2.83 -12.59
CA GLU A 89 -13.55 2.28 -11.24
C GLU A 89 -12.21 1.56 -11.12
N ALA A 90 -11.81 0.79 -12.13
CA ALA A 90 -10.49 0.16 -12.17
C ALA A 90 -9.35 1.20 -12.16
N ARG A 91 -9.51 2.31 -12.89
CA ARG A 91 -8.53 3.41 -12.88
C ARG A 91 -8.44 4.06 -11.49
N LYS A 92 -9.57 4.42 -10.89
CA LYS A 92 -9.64 5.00 -9.53
C LYS A 92 -9.00 4.08 -8.50
N PHE A 93 -9.32 2.79 -8.57
CA PHE A 93 -8.72 1.76 -7.73
C PHE A 93 -7.20 1.69 -7.88
N SER A 94 -6.71 1.64 -9.12
CA SER A 94 -5.27 1.59 -9.40
C SER A 94 -4.52 2.82 -8.87
N GLU A 95 -5.10 4.02 -9.04
CA GLU A 95 -4.55 5.25 -8.48
C GLU A 95 -4.48 5.19 -6.95
N GLU A 96 -5.58 4.80 -6.31
CA GLU A 96 -5.66 4.75 -4.85
C GLU A 96 -4.73 3.69 -4.24
N MET A 97 -4.64 2.51 -4.85
CA MET A 97 -3.70 1.47 -4.41
C MET A 97 -2.24 1.89 -4.60
N SER A 98 -1.94 2.68 -5.63
CA SER A 98 -0.60 3.24 -5.85
C SER A 98 -0.24 4.26 -4.76
N GLU A 99 -1.17 5.13 -4.38
CA GLU A 99 -0.99 6.07 -3.28
C GLU A 99 -0.79 5.34 -1.94
N ILE A 100 -1.56 4.28 -1.68
CA ILE A 100 -1.37 3.46 -0.48
C ILE A 100 0.03 2.82 -0.48
N ALA A 101 0.49 2.27 -1.61
CA ALA A 101 1.82 1.69 -1.73
C ALA A 101 2.93 2.72 -1.50
N GLU A 102 2.76 3.94 -2.02
CA GLU A 102 3.66 5.06 -1.76
C GLU A 102 3.70 5.43 -0.27
N CYS A 103 2.56 5.43 0.43
CA CYS A 103 2.52 5.65 1.88
C CYS A 103 3.32 4.61 2.66
N PHE A 104 3.25 3.32 2.30
CA PHE A 104 4.08 2.28 2.92
C PHE A 104 5.57 2.53 2.67
N PHE A 105 5.94 2.85 1.43
CA PHE A 105 7.33 3.08 1.04
C PHE A 105 7.94 4.30 1.75
N ASN A 106 7.22 5.42 1.77
CA ASN A 106 7.67 6.64 2.43
C ASN A 106 7.77 6.46 3.94
N THR A 107 6.86 5.71 4.56
CA THR A 107 6.95 5.34 5.98
C THR A 107 8.24 4.58 6.29
N ALA A 108 8.61 3.62 5.43
CA ALA A 108 9.84 2.85 5.60
C ALA A 108 11.10 3.73 5.48
N ILE A 109 11.13 4.64 4.50
CA ILE A 109 12.23 5.58 4.29
C ILE A 109 12.36 6.54 5.47
N ASP A 110 11.25 7.15 5.89
CA ASP A 110 11.23 8.14 6.98
C ASP A 110 11.75 7.55 8.28
N ILE A 111 11.44 6.28 8.58
CA ILE A 111 11.95 5.61 9.77
C ILE A 111 13.41 5.21 9.60
N SER A 112 13.85 4.81 8.39
CA SER A 112 15.25 4.46 8.13
C SER A 112 16.21 5.65 8.24
N ASN A 113 15.73 6.88 8.07
CA ASN A 113 16.52 8.10 8.12
C ASN A 113 16.56 8.77 9.51
N ARG A 114 15.89 8.18 10.51
CA ARG A 114 15.89 8.63 11.92
C ARG A 114 16.92 7.86 12.74
#